data_AF-A0A2T4UZZ2-F1
#
_entry.id   AF-A0A2T4UZZ2-F1
#
_cell.length_a   1.000
_cell.length_b   1.000
_cell.length_c   1.000
_cell.angle_alpha   90.00
_cell.angle_beta   90.00
_cell.angle_gamma   90.00
#
_symmetry.space_group_name_H-M   'P 1'
#
loop_
_entity.id
_entity.type
_entity.pdbx_description
1 polymer ?
#
loop_
_entity_poly.entity_id
_entity_poly.type
_entity_poly.pdbx_seq_one_letter_code
_entity_poly.pdbx_strand_id
1 'polypeptide(L)'
;MRAGLEAAARKERTPRVDGAELLKRTFDIDVFACVRCGGRRRVLAYVTAPAGVRSILEHLGLPTQALKRAPARGAPQQAWC
;
A
#
# COMPACT_ATOMS: atom_id res chain seq x y z
N MET A 1 23.44 -29.21 -11.19
CA MET A 1 22.84 -28.09 -11.95
C MET A 1 21.41 -27.88 -11.46
N ARG A 2 20.98 -26.62 -11.34
CA ARG A 2 19.62 -26.11 -11.04
C ARG A 2 18.55 -26.76 -11.95
N ALA A 3 17.24 -26.79 -11.68
CA ALA A 3 16.37 -26.28 -10.63
C ALA A 3 15.01 -27.00 -10.80
N GLY A 4 14.26 -27.17 -9.70
CA GLY A 4 12.83 -27.49 -9.75
C GLY A 4 12.08 -26.48 -8.90
N LEU A 5 11.54 -25.44 -9.52
CA LEU A 5 10.65 -24.47 -8.89
C LEU A 5 9.26 -25.11 -8.76
N GLU A 6 8.95 -25.63 -7.59
CA GLU A 6 7.58 -25.98 -7.20
C GLU A 6 6.76 -24.69 -7.08
N ALA A 7 5.87 -24.48 -8.05
CA ALA A 7 4.89 -23.41 -8.02
C ALA A 7 3.80 -23.75 -7.00
N ALA A 8 3.94 -23.26 -5.78
CA ALA A 8 2.91 -23.37 -4.75
C ALA A 8 1.57 -22.80 -5.25
N ALA A 9 0.54 -23.64 -5.22
CA ALA A 9 -0.83 -23.33 -5.64
C ALA A 9 -1.32 -22.01 -5.03
N ARG A 10 -1.71 -21.07 -5.90
CA ARG A 10 -2.23 -19.77 -5.51
C ARG A 10 -3.64 -19.96 -4.92
N LYS A 11 -3.75 -20.11 -3.60
CA LYS A 11 -5.03 -20.01 -2.86
C LYS A 11 -5.80 -18.80 -3.40
N GLU A 12 -7.06 -19.02 -3.78
CA GLU A 12 -7.98 -17.92 -4.09
C GLU A 12 -8.01 -16.98 -2.90
N ARG A 13 -7.38 -15.84 -3.09
CA ARG A 13 -7.29 -14.79 -2.08
C ARG A 13 -8.67 -14.18 -2.04
N THR A 14 -9.32 -14.18 -0.86
CA THR A 14 -10.53 -13.40 -0.61
C THR A 14 -10.39 -12.03 -1.28
N PRO A 15 -11.41 -11.56 -2.03
CA PRO A 15 -11.33 -10.27 -2.69
C PRO A 15 -10.81 -9.24 -1.72
N ARG A 16 -9.69 -8.60 -2.07
CA ARG A 16 -9.18 -7.52 -1.23
C ARG A 16 -10.24 -6.44 -1.24
N VAL A 17 -10.72 -6.06 -0.06
CA VAL A 17 -11.55 -4.86 0.10
C VAL A 17 -10.85 -3.69 -0.58
N ASP A 18 -11.63 -2.76 -1.13
CA ASP A 18 -11.08 -1.54 -1.73
C ASP A 18 -10.17 -0.81 -0.73
N GLY A 19 -9.11 -0.18 -1.22
CA GLY A 19 -8.13 0.48 -0.37
C GLY A 19 -8.73 1.61 0.47
N ALA A 20 -9.67 2.37 -0.09
CA ALA A 20 -10.34 3.45 0.65
C ALA A 20 -11.25 2.89 1.75
N GLU A 21 -11.96 1.80 1.46
CA GLU A 21 -12.79 1.09 2.46
C GLU A 21 -11.93 0.57 3.62
N LEU A 22 -10.75 0.02 3.32
CA LEU A 22 -9.83 -0.46 4.35
C LEU A 22 -9.33 0.68 5.26
N LEU A 23 -8.99 1.83 4.66
CA LEU A 23 -8.55 3.02 5.39
C LEU A 23 -9.66 3.56 6.29
N LYS A 24 -10.89 3.62 5.80
CA LYS A 24 -12.05 4.06 6.58
C LYS A 24 -12.34 3.12 7.74
N ARG A 25 -12.34 1.80 7.53
CA ARG A 25 -12.60 0.83 8.59
C ARG A 25 -11.52 0.78 9.67
N THR A 26 -10.26 0.90 9.28
CA THR A 26 -9.12 0.72 10.21
C THR A 26 -8.74 2.00 10.94
N PHE A 27 -8.85 3.14 10.25
CA PHE A 27 -8.33 4.42 10.73
C PHE A 27 -9.38 5.54 10.77
N ASP A 28 -10.63 5.27 10.38
CA ASP A 28 -11.68 6.28 10.21
C ASP A 28 -11.32 7.41 9.21
N ILE A 29 -10.49 7.07 8.21
CA ILE A 29 -10.06 8.03 7.17
C ILE A 29 -10.88 7.81 5.88
N ASP A 30 -11.73 8.78 5.53
CA ASP A 30 -12.37 8.85 4.20
C ASP A 30 -11.52 9.72 3.24
N VAL A 31 -10.69 9.06 2.43
CA VAL A 31 -9.81 9.74 1.45
C VAL A 31 -10.59 10.48 0.34
N PHE A 32 -11.88 10.16 0.17
CA PHE A 32 -12.75 10.84 -0.79
C PHE A 32 -13.49 12.04 -0.19
N ALA A 33 -13.38 12.29 1.12
CA ALA A 33 -13.87 13.52 1.73
C ALA A 33 -12.78 14.60 1.74
N CYS A 34 -13.12 15.83 1.32
CA CYS A 34 -12.18 16.94 1.39
C CYS A 34 -12.15 17.56 2.80
N VAL A 35 -11.02 17.42 3.50
CA VAL A 35 -10.82 18.02 4.83
C VAL A 35 -10.90 19.55 4.86
N ARG A 36 -10.81 20.23 3.70
CA ARG A 36 -10.87 21.70 3.61
C ARG A 36 -12.28 22.24 3.36
N CYS A 37 -13.10 21.53 2.58
CA CYS A 37 -14.39 22.05 2.13
C CYS A 37 -15.55 21.05 2.23
N GLY A 38 -15.33 19.82 2.72
CA GLY A 38 -16.36 18.77 2.81
C GLY A 38 -16.76 18.12 1.48
N GLY A 39 -16.34 18.67 0.33
CA GLY A 39 -16.67 18.12 -0.98
C GLY A 39 -16.11 16.71 -1.24
N ARG A 40 -16.71 16.01 -2.23
CA ARG A 40 -16.26 14.67 -2.64
C ARG A 40 -15.12 14.73 -3.66
N ARG A 41 -14.07 13.96 -3.42
CA ARG A 41 -12.94 13.75 -4.33
C ARG A 41 -13.14 12.46 -5.12
N ARG A 42 -12.46 12.33 -6.25
CA ARG A 42 -12.42 11.12 -7.07
C ARG A 42 -10.99 10.82 -7.51
N VAL A 43 -10.69 9.55 -7.76
CA VAL A 43 -9.41 9.16 -8.36
C VAL A 43 -9.37 9.66 -9.81
N LEU A 44 -8.33 10.40 -10.18
CA LEU A 44 -8.15 10.90 -11.54
C LEU A 44 -7.24 9.98 -12.38
N ALA A 45 -6.17 9.46 -11.78
CA ALA A 45 -5.22 8.59 -12.44
C ALA A 45 -4.41 7.77 -11.43
N TYR A 46 -3.85 6.66 -11.90
CA TYR A 46 -2.80 5.91 -11.21
C TYR A 46 -1.46 6.18 -11.92
N VAL A 47 -0.54 6.87 -11.25
CA VAL A 47 0.78 7.17 -11.80
C VAL A 47 1.74 6.05 -11.41
N THR A 48 2.09 5.20 -12.36
CA THR A 48 2.98 4.04 -12.14
C THR A 48 4.34 4.18 -12.84
N ALA A 49 4.44 5.06 -13.83
CA ALA A 49 5.69 5.33 -14.53
C ALA A 49 6.72 5.97 -13.58
N PRO A 50 7.94 5.40 -13.44
CA PRO A 50 8.94 5.89 -12.48
C PRO A 50 9.28 7.37 -12.64
N ALA A 51 9.34 7.87 -13.88
CA ALA A 51 9.61 9.28 -14.16
C ALA A 51 8.50 10.20 -13.64
N GLY A 52 7.23 9.81 -13.83
CA GLY A 52 6.08 10.57 -13.35
C GLY A 52 6.00 10.59 -11.82
N VAL A 53 6.23 9.44 -11.19
CA VAL A 53 6.31 9.34 -9.72
C VAL A 53 7.42 10.25 -9.19
N ARG A 54 8.63 10.18 -9.77
CA ARG A 54 9.77 11.02 -9.37
C ARG A 54 9.43 12.51 -9.47
N SER A 55 8.92 12.96 -10.62
CA SER A 55 8.58 14.37 -10.85
C SER A 55 7.57 14.91 -9.82
N ILE A 56 6.55 14.12 -9.48
CA ILE A 56 5.57 14.51 -8.44
C ILE A 56 6.25 14.62 -7.08
N LEU A 57 7.07 13.63 -6.69
CA LEU A 57 7.74 13.63 -5.39
C LEU A 57 8.72 14.81 -5.27
N GLU A 58 9.49 15.12 -6.31
CA GLU A 58 10.40 16.27 -6.37
C GLU A 58 9.64 17.58 -6.20
N HIS A 59 8.52 17.75 -6.92
CA HIS A 59 7.68 18.94 -6.82
C HIS A 59 7.11 19.13 -5.40
N LEU A 60 6.80 18.04 -4.70
CA LEU A 60 6.31 18.06 -3.32
C LEU A 60 7.43 18.18 -2.28
N GLY A 61 8.70 18.15 -2.67
CA GLY A 61 9.84 18.13 -1.74
C GLY A 61 9.96 16.82 -0.94
N LEU A 62 9.42 15.72 -1.46
CA LEU A 62 9.46 14.40 -0.81
C LEU A 62 10.64 13.54 -1.29
N PRO A 63 11.13 12.59 -0.47
CA PRO A 63 12.18 11.67 -0.89
C PRO A 63 11.78 10.86 -2.13
N THR A 64 12.61 10.91 -3.18
CA THR A 64 12.38 10.16 -4.44
C THR A 64 12.94 8.74 -4.40
N GLN A 65 13.89 8.48 -3.49
CA GLN A 65 14.45 7.16 -3.29
C GLN A 65 13.60 6.38 -2.28
N ALA A 66 13.12 5.20 -2.71
CA ALA A 66 12.37 4.32 -1.82
C ALA A 66 13.22 3.88 -0.62
N LEU A 67 12.60 3.88 0.56
CA LEU A 67 13.22 3.34 1.77
C LEU A 67 13.38 1.82 1.66
N LYS A 68 14.48 1.30 2.20
CA LYS A 68 14.65 -0.14 2.37
C LYS A 68 13.50 -0.66 3.24
N ARG A 69 12.78 -1.68 2.76
CA ARG A 69 11.73 -2.31 3.56
C ARG A 69 12.35 -2.97 4.78
N ALA A 70 11.79 -2.70 5.95
CA ALA A 70 12.14 -3.43 7.15
C ALA A 70 11.80 -4.93 6.96
N PRO A 71 12.57 -5.85 7.57
CA PRO A 71 12.20 -7.25 7.61
C PRO A 71 10.83 -7.43 8.29
N ALA A 72 10.12 -8.49 7.92
CA ALA A 72 8.88 -8.84 8.59
C ALA A 72 9.13 -9.03 10.09
N ARG A 73 8.18 -8.59 10.93
CA ARG A 73 8.22 -8.88 12.36
C ARG A 73 8.25 -10.39 12.56
N GLY A 74 9.09 -10.87 13.48
CA GLY A 74 9.12 -12.26 13.89
C GLY A 74 7.78 -12.69 14.50
N ALA A 75 7.62 -13.99 14.75
CA ALA A 75 6.44 -14.51 15.43
C ALA A 75 6.20 -13.77 16.76
N PRO A 76 4.94 -13.54 17.16
CA PRO A 76 4.65 -12.98 18.47
C PRO A 76 5.30 -13.86 19.54
N GLN A 77 5.98 -13.23 20.50
CA GLN A 77 6.53 -13.94 21.65
C GLN A 77 5.34 -14.56 22.40
N GLN A 78 5.41 -15.87 22.63
CA GLN A 78 4.41 -16.55 23.44
C GLN A 78 4.58 -16.06 24.87
N ALA A 79 3.80 -15.05 25.25
CA ALA A 79 3.73 -14.53 26.60
C ALA A 79 2.80 -15.41 27.45
N TRP A 80 3.12 -16.70 27.52
CA TRP A 80 2.52 -17.62 28.49
C TRP A 80 3.26 -18.96 28.54
N CYS A 81 4.19 -19.07 29.50
CA CYS A 81 4.54 -20.31 30.21
C CYS A 81 4.87 -19.91 31.64
#